data_AF-A0A804I9Y0-F1
#
_entry.id   AF-A0A804I9Y0-F1
#
_cell.length_a   1.000
_cell.length_b   1.000
_cell.length_c   1.000
_cell.angle_alpha   90.00
_cell.angle_beta   90.00
_cell.angle_gamma   90.00
#
_symmetry.space_group_name_H-M   'P 1'
#
loop_
_entity.id
_entity.type
_entity.pdbx_description
1 polymer ?
#
loop_
_entity_poly.entity_id
_entity_poly.type
_entity_poly.pdbx_seq_one_letter_code
_entity_poly.pdbx_strand_id
1 'polypeptide(L)'
;MAGPFPPGIRFVPTDQEVISCFLRPLVDGLPVTPGVIHHSDIYQTEPWNLPEGAGYYYTPRHRMSAAADRGGSSSTSAHVRRTAGAGFWHGKSPLVPIYNGAEVIGHKTSLAFNLKNRSTGFVTKTGWLMNEYILHSPDRQLQTRAICKIHNKNDARFDFDE
;
A
#
# COMPACT_ATOMS: atom_id res chain seq x y z
N MET A 1 -19.79 5.07 14.42
CA MET A 1 -19.67 3.75 15.07
C MET A 1 -18.39 3.76 15.90
N ALA A 2 -18.41 3.18 17.11
CA ALA A 2 -17.16 3.00 17.87
C ALA A 2 -16.21 2.12 17.04
N GLY A 3 -14.94 2.50 16.94
CA GLY A 3 -13.94 1.66 16.29
C GLY A 3 -13.77 0.33 17.02
N PRO A 4 -13.01 -0.63 16.47
CA PRO A 4 -12.79 -1.94 17.12
C PRO A 4 -12.06 -1.84 18.47
N PHE A 5 -11.63 -0.65 18.89
CA PHE A 5 -10.86 -0.41 20.10
C PHE A 5 -11.56 0.57 21.06
N PRO A 6 -11.37 0.38 22.39
CA PRO A 6 -11.77 1.36 23.39
C PRO A 6 -11.20 2.76 23.12
N PRO A 7 -11.86 3.82 23.63
CA PRO A 7 -11.30 5.18 23.58
C PRO A 7 -9.86 5.24 24.10
N GLY A 8 -8.98 5.91 23.35
CA GLY A 8 -7.56 6.06 23.68
C GLY A 8 -6.65 4.97 23.09
N ILE A 9 -7.19 3.88 22.57
CA ILE A 9 -6.40 2.83 21.89
C ILE A 9 -6.46 3.05 20.37
N ARG A 10 -5.30 2.94 19.71
CA ARG A 10 -5.16 3.12 18.26
C ARG A 10 -4.51 1.89 17.64
N PHE A 11 -4.90 1.61 16.40
CA PHE A 11 -4.26 0.59 15.58
C PHE A 11 -2.96 1.16 14.97
N VAL A 12 -1.82 0.78 15.54
CA VAL A 12 -0.49 1.23 15.09
C VAL A 12 0.44 0.02 14.97
N PRO A 13 0.19 -0.89 14.01
CA PRO A 13 1.05 -2.05 13.83
C PRO A 13 2.43 -1.63 13.31
N THR A 14 3.46 -2.31 13.78
CA THR A 14 4.81 -2.27 13.21
C THR A 14 4.82 -2.83 11.79
N ASP A 15 5.85 -2.49 11.01
CA ASP A 15 6.02 -3.03 9.65
C ASP A 15 6.07 -4.58 9.66
N GLN A 16 6.66 -5.17 10.70
CA GLN A 16 6.68 -6.63 10.91
C GLN A 16 5.27 -7.19 11.15
N GLU A 17 4.48 -6.56 12.03
CA GLU A 17 3.10 -7.00 12.32
C GLU A 17 2.20 -6.88 11.10
N VAL A 18 2.35 -5.83 10.28
CA VAL A 18 1.61 -5.68 9.01
C VAL A 18 1.81 -6.91 8.12
N ILE A 19 3.04 -7.43 8.05
CA ILE A 19 3.35 -8.63 7.26
C ILE A 19 2.85 -9.90 7.95
N SER A 20 3.30 -10.16 9.18
CA SER A 20 3.12 -11.46 9.86
C SER A 20 1.71 -11.67 10.41
N CYS A 21 1.09 -10.62 10.95
CA CYS A 21 -0.21 -10.72 11.63
C CYS A 21 -1.39 -10.41 10.69
N PHE A 22 -1.14 -9.74 9.56
CA PHE A 22 -2.22 -9.32 8.65
C PHE A 22 -2.02 -9.84 7.22
N LEU A 23 -0.97 -9.42 6.52
CA LEU A 23 -0.84 -9.74 5.10
C LEU A 23 -0.70 -11.24 4.85
N ARG A 24 0.16 -11.94 5.60
CA ARG A 24 0.36 -13.38 5.44
C ARG A 24 -0.92 -14.17 5.73
N PRO A 25 -1.59 -14.00 6.89
CA PRO A 25 -2.89 -14.64 7.14
C PRO A 25 -3.94 -14.35 6.06
N LEU A 26 -4.07 -13.10 5.61
CA LEU A 26 -5.03 -12.73 4.56
C LEU A 26 -4.76 -13.45 3.23
N VAL A 27 -3.49 -13.62 2.86
CA VAL A 27 -3.09 -14.38 1.66
C VAL A 27 -3.37 -15.87 1.82
N ASP A 28 -3.17 -16.42 3.02
CA ASP A 28 -3.45 -17.82 3.34
C ASP A 28 -4.95 -18.11 3.54
N GLY A 29 -5.81 -17.10 3.43
CA GLY A 29 -7.27 -17.24 3.67
C GLY A 29 -7.64 -17.40 5.14
N LEU A 30 -6.74 -17.05 6.05
CA LEU A 30 -6.95 -17.09 7.50
C LEU A 30 -7.63 -15.81 8.00
N PRO A 31 -8.44 -15.91 9.08
CA PRO A 31 -9.09 -14.74 9.66
C PRO A 31 -8.06 -13.79 10.30
N VAL A 32 -8.35 -12.49 10.24
CA VAL A 32 -7.61 -11.42 10.92
C VAL A 32 -8.55 -10.58 11.77
N THR A 33 -8.00 -9.72 12.62
CA THR A 33 -8.79 -8.78 13.43
C THR A 33 -9.76 -7.99 12.55
N PRO A 34 -11.07 -8.02 12.80
CA PRO A 34 -12.05 -7.34 11.97
C PRO A 34 -11.94 -5.82 12.13
N GLY A 35 -12.22 -5.09 11.06
CA GLY A 35 -12.33 -3.64 11.09
C GLY A 35 -11.01 -2.85 11.13
N VAL A 36 -9.84 -3.51 11.09
CA VAL A 36 -8.54 -2.81 11.03
C VAL A 36 -7.88 -2.82 9.66
N ILE A 37 -8.18 -3.82 8.81
CA ILE A 37 -7.78 -3.87 7.40
C ILE A 37 -9.04 -3.86 6.54
N HIS A 38 -9.15 -2.92 5.61
CA HIS A 38 -10.29 -2.78 4.70
C HIS A 38 -9.98 -3.38 3.34
N HIS A 39 -10.98 -3.93 2.65
CA HIS A 39 -10.78 -4.50 1.32
C HIS A 39 -11.17 -3.46 0.25
N SER A 40 -10.20 -3.02 -0.56
CA SER A 40 -10.45 -2.11 -1.67
C SER A 40 -9.34 -2.18 -2.71
N ASP A 41 -9.67 -1.94 -3.98
CA ASP A 41 -8.66 -1.74 -5.03
C ASP A 41 -8.17 -0.29 -5.01
N ILE A 42 -7.13 -0.07 -4.22
CA ILE A 42 -6.50 1.25 -4.02
C ILE A 42 -5.81 1.79 -5.27
N TYR A 43 -5.57 0.95 -6.27
CA TYR A 43 -4.97 1.37 -7.53
C TYR A 43 -6.02 1.81 -8.54
N GLN A 44 -7.28 1.45 -8.36
CA GLN A 44 -8.39 1.93 -9.18
C GLN A 44 -9.18 3.06 -8.51
N THR A 45 -8.98 3.30 -7.21
CA THR A 45 -9.74 4.26 -6.41
C THR A 45 -8.88 5.45 -6.01
N GLU A 46 -9.38 6.67 -6.20
CA GLU A 46 -8.70 7.88 -5.72
C GLU A 46 -8.65 7.88 -4.18
N PRO A 47 -7.57 8.37 -3.56
CA PRO A 47 -7.36 8.17 -2.12
C PRO A 47 -8.41 8.86 -1.24
N TRP A 48 -9.02 9.96 -1.69
CA TRP A 48 -10.13 10.62 -0.99
C TRP A 48 -11.49 9.92 -1.16
N ASN A 49 -11.59 8.98 -2.09
CA ASN A 49 -12.79 8.18 -2.35
C ASN A 49 -12.73 6.79 -1.68
N LEU A 50 -11.69 6.51 -0.88
CA LEU A 50 -11.59 5.26 -0.16
C LEU A 50 -12.64 5.21 0.96
N PRO A 51 -13.30 4.05 1.16
CA PRO A 51 -14.50 3.94 1.99
C PRO A 51 -14.28 4.36 3.45
N GLU A 52 -13.06 4.17 3.95
CA GLU A 52 -12.67 4.44 5.34
C GLU A 52 -11.62 5.56 5.42
N GLY A 53 -11.41 6.28 4.32
CA GLY A 53 -10.39 7.32 4.21
C GLY A 53 -8.97 6.80 4.44
N ALA A 54 -8.21 7.47 5.31
CA ALA A 54 -6.86 7.05 5.68
C ALA A 54 -6.91 5.80 6.59
N GLY A 55 -6.09 4.80 6.29
CA GLY A 55 -6.14 3.51 6.97
C GLY A 55 -5.35 2.43 6.24
N TYR A 56 -5.57 1.17 6.61
CA TYR A 56 -4.90 0.02 6.01
C TYR A 56 -5.86 -0.70 5.06
N TYR A 57 -5.39 -0.98 3.84
CA TYR A 57 -6.19 -1.60 2.80
C TYR A 57 -5.53 -2.85 2.23
N TYR A 58 -6.25 -3.96 2.22
CA TYR A 58 -5.87 -5.15 1.45
C TYR A 58 -6.33 -5.01 0.00
N THR A 59 -5.37 -5.03 -0.92
CA THR A 59 -5.60 -4.74 -2.34
C THR A 59 -5.05 -5.85 -3.23
N PRO A 60 -5.69 -6.13 -4.38
CA PRO A 60 -4.99 -6.76 -5.50
C PRO A 60 -3.75 -5.92 -5.86
N ARG A 61 -2.63 -6.60 -6.07
CA ARG A 61 -1.47 -6.04 -6.72
C ARG A 61 -1.63 -6.32 -8.20
N HIS A 62 -2.02 -5.30 -8.98
CA HIS A 62 -2.00 -5.39 -10.44
C HIS A 62 -0.57 -5.67 -10.88
N ARG A 63 -0.27 -6.95 -11.16
CA ARG A 63 1.00 -7.33 -11.75
C ARG A 63 1.10 -6.67 -13.11
N MET A 64 2.30 -6.23 -13.45
CA MET A 64 2.72 -5.97 -14.82
C MET A 64 2.29 -7.16 -15.70
N SER A 65 1.20 -7.03 -16.44
CA SER A 65 0.92 -7.94 -17.54
C SER A 65 1.73 -7.48 -18.76
N ALA A 66 2.68 -8.33 -19.16
CA ALA A 66 3.15 -8.48 -20.55
C ALA A 66 4.22 -7.53 -21.16
N ALA A 67 5.19 -7.04 -20.38
CA ALA A 67 6.42 -6.45 -20.98
C ALA A 67 7.75 -6.99 -20.41
N ALA A 68 7.74 -7.71 -19.29
CA ALA A 68 8.96 -8.24 -18.68
C ALA A 68 9.47 -9.55 -19.34
N ASP A 69 8.65 -10.23 -20.15
CA ASP A 69 9.07 -11.44 -20.89
C ASP A 69 9.77 -11.12 -22.23
N ARG A 70 9.90 -9.83 -22.60
CA ARG A 70 10.64 -9.42 -23.80
C ARG A 70 11.74 -8.42 -23.45
N GLY A 71 12.76 -8.92 -22.77
CA GLY A 71 14.09 -8.33 -22.79
C GLY A 71 14.32 -7.16 -21.84
N GLY A 72 15.22 -7.39 -20.89
CA GLY A 72 16.09 -6.34 -20.35
C GLY A 72 15.52 -5.50 -19.22
N SER A 73 15.73 -5.96 -17.98
CA SER A 73 16.38 -5.20 -16.89
C SER A 73 15.91 -5.74 -15.55
N SER A 74 16.79 -6.46 -14.86
CA SER A 74 16.71 -6.62 -13.41
C SER A 74 17.06 -5.28 -12.77
N SER A 75 16.13 -4.33 -12.77
CA SER A 75 16.20 -3.16 -11.90
C SER A 75 14.93 -3.08 -11.07
N THR A 76 15.11 -3.40 -9.79
CA THR A 76 14.19 -3.12 -8.69
C THR A 76 13.71 -1.67 -8.81
N SER A 77 12.40 -1.48 -9.01
CA SER A 77 11.72 -0.20 -9.31
C SER A 77 11.79 0.27 -10.78
N ALA A 78 11.11 -0.45 -11.68
CA ALA A 78 10.40 0.26 -12.75
C ALA A 78 9.34 1.16 -12.10
N HIS A 79 9.42 2.47 -12.29
CA HIS A 79 8.41 3.43 -11.84
C HIS A 79 7.08 3.20 -12.58
N VAL A 80 6.33 2.19 -12.17
CA VAL A 80 4.99 1.91 -12.71
C VAL A 80 4.03 2.97 -12.22
N ARG A 81 3.51 3.78 -13.14
CA ARG A 81 2.39 4.70 -12.86
C ARG A 81 1.11 3.89 -12.70
N ARG A 82 0.60 3.77 -11.47
CA ARG A 82 -0.72 3.18 -11.21
C ARG A 82 -1.77 4.30 -11.26
N THR A 83 -2.69 4.23 -12.21
CA THR A 83 -3.69 5.29 -12.42
C THR A 83 -4.93 5.01 -11.58
N ALA A 84 -5.31 5.94 -10.71
CA ALA A 84 -6.57 5.88 -9.98
C ALA A 84 -7.39 7.13 -10.33
N GLY A 85 -8.46 6.94 -11.10
CA GLY A 85 -9.34 8.02 -11.56
C GLY A 85 -8.62 9.16 -12.28
N ALA A 86 -8.59 10.35 -11.66
CA ALA A 86 -7.97 11.55 -12.19
C ALA A 86 -6.46 11.68 -11.90
N GLY A 87 -5.85 10.73 -11.18
CA GLY A 87 -4.46 10.80 -10.77
C GLY A 87 -3.70 9.49 -10.88
N PHE A 88 -2.50 9.48 -10.33
CA PHE A 88 -1.64 8.30 -10.32
C PHE A 88 -0.76 8.24 -9.07
N TRP A 89 -0.48 7.02 -8.63
CA TRP A 89 0.53 6.72 -7.64
C TRP A 89 1.90 6.62 -8.31
N HIS A 90 2.91 7.23 -7.68
CA HIS A 90 4.31 7.11 -8.09
C HIS A 90 5.21 6.71 -6.92
N GLY A 91 6.24 5.91 -7.20
CA GLY A 91 7.24 5.51 -6.21
C GLY A 91 8.03 6.71 -5.66
N LYS A 92 8.28 6.68 -4.35
CA LYS A 92 9.17 7.60 -3.64
C LYS A 92 10.40 6.90 -3.08
N SER A 93 10.28 5.62 -2.72
CA SER A 93 11.38 4.81 -2.19
C SER A 93 11.54 3.53 -3.01
N PRO A 94 12.75 2.94 -3.02
CA PRO A 94 12.91 1.54 -3.41
C PRO A 94 12.15 0.61 -2.45
N LEU A 95 12.09 -0.67 -2.81
CA LEU A 95 11.63 -1.71 -1.89
C LEU A 95 12.66 -1.89 -0.78
N VAL A 96 12.23 -1.72 0.46
CA VAL A 96 13.02 -1.92 1.67
C VAL A 96 12.61 -3.25 2.30
N PRO A 97 13.55 -4.17 2.61
CA PRO A 97 13.23 -5.44 3.25
C PRO A 97 12.68 -5.24 4.66
N ILE A 98 11.70 -6.06 5.04
CA ILE A 98 11.17 -6.18 6.40
C ILE A 98 11.61 -7.53 6.95
N TYR A 99 12.22 -7.50 8.14
CA TYR A 99 12.79 -8.67 8.79
C TYR A 99 11.95 -9.14 9.97
N ASN A 100 11.98 -10.46 10.21
CA ASN A 100 11.65 -11.08 11.48
C ASN A 100 12.87 -11.90 11.94
N GLY A 101 13.63 -11.36 12.89
CA GLY A 101 14.97 -11.87 13.18
C GLY A 101 15.89 -11.73 11.97
N ALA A 102 16.45 -12.85 11.49
CA ALA A 102 17.32 -12.88 10.32
C ALA A 102 16.58 -13.13 8.99
N GLU A 103 15.28 -13.43 9.03
CA GLU A 103 14.48 -13.79 7.85
C GLU A 103 13.82 -12.55 7.24
N VAL A 104 13.93 -12.39 5.92
CA VAL A 104 13.13 -11.39 5.18
C VAL A 104 11.73 -11.94 4.98
N ILE A 105 10.73 -11.33 5.62
CA ILE A 105 9.33 -11.75 5.54
C ILE A 105 8.52 -10.93 4.53
N GLY A 106 9.01 -9.75 4.17
CA GLY A 106 8.28 -8.81 3.33
C GLY A 106 9.14 -7.67 2.83
N HIS A 107 8.51 -6.79 2.04
CA HIS A 107 9.12 -5.53 1.61
C HIS A 107 8.12 -4.38 1.74
N LYS A 108 8.64 -3.19 1.97
CA LYS A 108 7.89 -1.92 2.01
C LYS A 108 8.38 -0.96 0.94
N THR A 109 7.48 -0.26 0.28
CA THR A 109 7.82 0.90 -0.55
C THR A 109 6.84 2.03 -0.30
N SER A 110 7.33 3.27 -0.35
CA SER A 110 6.51 4.46 -0.20
C SER A 110 6.14 5.03 -1.57
N LEU A 111 4.88 5.43 -1.73
CA LEU A 111 4.34 6.08 -2.92
C LEU A 111 3.64 7.40 -2.55
N ALA A 112 3.54 8.31 -3.51
CA ALA A 112 2.70 9.50 -3.43
C ALA A 112 1.68 9.54 -4.56
N PHE A 113 0.50 10.08 -4.28
CA PHE A 113 -0.53 10.29 -5.28
C PHE A 113 -0.47 11.71 -5.84
N ASN A 114 -0.48 11.83 -7.15
CA ASN A 114 -0.56 13.12 -7.85
C ASN A 114 -1.77 13.13 -8.79
N LEU A 115 -2.43 14.28 -8.87
CA LEU A 115 -3.44 14.55 -9.89
C LEU A 115 -2.77 14.88 -11.22
N LYS A 116 -3.39 14.48 -12.33
CA LYS A 116 -2.98 14.88 -13.67
C LYS A 116 -4.17 15.53 -14.39
N ASN A 117 -4.06 16.82 -14.69
CA ASN A 117 -5.03 17.49 -15.52
C ASN A 117 -4.99 16.89 -16.94
N ARG A 118 -6.13 16.38 -17.42
CA ARG A 118 -6.21 15.70 -18.72
C ARG A 118 -6.03 16.64 -19.91
N SER A 119 -6.45 17.90 -19.78
CA SER A 119 -6.38 18.89 -20.86
C SER A 119 -5.00 19.52 -20.96
N THR A 120 -4.39 19.88 -19.83
CA THR A 120 -3.11 20.62 -19.82
C THR A 120 -1.90 19.71 -19.59
N GLY A 121 -2.12 18.47 -19.12
CA GLY A 121 -1.07 17.57 -18.68
C GLY A 121 -0.42 17.94 -17.35
N PHE A 122 -0.84 19.06 -16.74
CA PHE A 122 -0.26 19.57 -15.49
C PHE A 122 -0.44 18.58 -14.34
N VAL A 123 0.62 18.37 -13.56
CA VAL A 123 0.64 17.43 -12.43
C VAL A 123 0.61 18.19 -11.11
N THR A 124 -0.37 17.90 -10.26
CA THR A 124 -0.54 18.53 -8.95
C THR A 124 -0.31 17.53 -7.82
N LYS A 125 0.53 17.88 -6.84
CA LYS A 125 0.77 17.06 -5.64
C LYS A 125 -0.43 17.15 -4.70
N THR A 126 -0.89 16.01 -4.17
CA THR A 126 -2.15 15.96 -3.40
C THR A 126 -1.98 15.78 -1.89
N GLY A 127 -0.77 15.49 -1.41
CA GLY A 127 -0.49 15.20 0.01
C GLY A 127 -0.78 13.76 0.44
N TRP A 128 -1.47 12.97 -0.40
CA TRP A 128 -1.73 11.56 -0.15
C TRP A 128 -0.49 10.70 -0.36
N LEU A 129 -0.22 9.87 0.64
CA LEU A 129 0.92 8.98 0.74
C LEU A 129 0.43 7.55 0.98
N MET A 130 1.23 6.61 0.50
CA MET A 130 0.99 5.18 0.66
C MET A 130 2.28 4.50 1.08
N ASN A 131 2.21 3.60 2.06
CA ASN A 131 3.19 2.55 2.23
C ASN A 131 2.59 1.23 1.74
N GLU A 132 3.16 0.66 0.68
CA GLU A 132 2.80 -0.64 0.12
C GLU A 132 3.67 -1.72 0.76
N TYR A 133 3.02 -2.74 1.34
CA TYR A 133 3.61 -3.89 2.00
C TYR A 133 3.35 -5.14 1.16
N ILE A 134 4.40 -5.86 0.80
CA ILE A 134 4.32 -7.10 0.01
C ILE A 134 5.02 -8.26 0.73
N LEU A 135 4.54 -9.48 0.53
CA LEU A 135 5.19 -10.68 1.04
C LEU A 135 6.49 -10.95 0.30
N HIS A 136 7.50 -11.39 1.05
CA HIS A 136 8.66 -12.06 0.48
C HIS A 136 8.33 -13.55 0.37
N SER A 137 8.23 -14.04 -0.86
CA SER A 137 7.97 -15.46 -1.11
C SER A 137 8.55 -15.88 -2.46
N PRO A 138 9.15 -17.07 -2.58
CA PRO A 138 9.55 -17.60 -3.89
C PRO A 138 8.33 -17.86 -4.79
N ASP A 139 7.16 -18.13 -4.21
CA ASP A 139 5.91 -18.25 -4.96
C ASP A 139 5.38 -16.87 -5.32
N ARG A 140 5.49 -16.54 -6.62
CA ARG A 140 4.97 -15.29 -7.17
C ARG A 140 3.46 -15.13 -6.91
N GLN A 141 2.68 -16.22 -6.84
CA GLN A 141 1.23 -16.16 -6.60
C GLN A 141 0.88 -15.50 -5.27
N LEU A 142 1.71 -15.70 -4.25
CA LEU A 142 1.56 -15.05 -2.94
C LEU A 142 1.92 -13.56 -2.97
N GLN A 143 2.62 -13.09 -4.02
CA GLN A 143 2.94 -11.68 -4.24
C GLN A 143 1.90 -10.92 -5.09
N THR A 144 0.72 -11.50 -5.32
CA THR A 144 -0.41 -10.85 -6.04
C THR A 144 -1.23 -9.91 -5.16
N ARG A 145 -0.88 -9.81 -3.87
CA ARG A 145 -1.63 -9.08 -2.86
C ARG A 145 -0.69 -8.19 -2.07
N ALA A 146 -1.24 -7.08 -1.59
CA ALA A 146 -0.53 -6.14 -0.75
C ALA A 146 -1.45 -5.60 0.34
N ILE A 147 -0.85 -5.17 1.45
CA ILE A 147 -1.49 -4.22 2.35
C ILE A 147 -0.93 -2.82 2.04
N CYS A 148 -1.79 -1.83 1.96
CA CYS A 148 -1.43 -0.44 1.70
C CYS A 148 -1.90 0.44 2.85
N LYS A 149 -0.97 1.06 3.57
CA LYS A 149 -1.27 2.11 4.56
C LYS A 149 -1.41 3.44 3.82
N ILE A 150 -2.62 4.00 3.78
CA ILE A 150 -2.94 5.28 3.16
C ILE A 150 -3.03 6.36 4.24
N HIS A 151 -2.38 7.49 4.02
CA HIS A 151 -2.46 8.65 4.90
C HIS A 151 -2.30 9.95 4.10
N ASN A 152 -2.79 11.06 4.65
CA ASN A 152 -2.63 12.37 4.06
C ASN A 152 -1.74 13.22 4.98
N LYS A 153 -0.60 13.68 4.47
CA LYS A 153 0.34 14.50 5.25
C LYS A 153 -0.19 15.89 5.63
N ASN A 154 -1.30 16.31 5.02
CA ASN A 154 -1.95 17.59 5.31
C ASN A 154 -3.08 17.42 6.33
N ASP A 155 -3.35 16.21 6.83
CA ASP A 155 -4.37 15.95 7.85
C ASP A 155 -3.70 15.94 9.24
N ALA A 156 -3.96 17.01 10.01
CA ALA A 156 -3.37 17.25 11.33
C ALA A 156 -3.66 16.16 12.37
N ARG A 157 -4.55 15.20 12.07
CA ARG A 157 -4.81 14.03 12.93
C ARG A 157 -3.67 13.01 12.94
N PHE A 158 -2.70 13.13 12.03
CA PHE A 158 -1.58 12.18 11.85
C PHE A 158 -0.18 12.82 12.05
N ASP A 159 -0.09 14.05 12.57
CA ASP A 159 1.16 14.78 12.81
C ASP A 159 2.00 14.26 14.02
N PHE A 160 1.66 13.10 14.59
CA PHE A 160 2.27 12.61 15.84
C PHE A 160 3.25 11.44 15.70
N ASP A 161 3.63 11.06 14.47
CA ASP A 161 4.60 9.99 14.24
C ASP A 161 5.79 10.52 13.39
N GLU A 162 6.76 11.17 14.04
CA GLU A 162 8.14 11.40 13.54
C GLU A 162 9.14 10.60 14.39
#